data_AF-C3RUG4-F1
#
_entry.id   AF-C3RUG4-F1
#
_cell.length_a   1.000
_cell.length_b   1.000
_cell.length_c   1.000
_cell.angle_alpha   90.00
_cell.angle_beta   90.00
_cell.angle_gamma   90.00
#
_symmetry.space_group_name_H-M   'P 1'
#
loop_
_entity.id
_entity.type
_entity.pdbx_description
1 polymer ?
#
loop_
_entity_poly.entity_id
_entity_poly.type
_entity_poly.pdbx_seq_one_letter_code
_entity_poly.pdbx_strand_id
1 'polypeptide(L)'
;IGEQTQQIATDHARVFLDSVRPALAAEGIHIVTWADLLPAERDQLSVYFHEQVFPVLTPLAVDPAHPFPFVSGLSLNLAVTVKRPEDGGRH
;
A
#
# COMPACT_ATOMS: atom_id res chain seq x y z
N ILE A 1 -13.76 21.13 -10.19
CA ILE A 1 -13.82 20.12 -9.11
C ILE A 1 -12.56 19.25 -9.11
N GLY A 2 -12.27 18.48 -10.17
CA GLY A 2 -11.10 17.58 -10.22
C GLY A 2 -9.75 18.26 -9.91
N GLU A 3 -9.48 19.40 -10.54
CA GLU A 3 -8.24 20.16 -10.34
C GLU A 3 -8.08 20.67 -8.88
N GLN A 4 -9.17 21.18 -8.29
CA GLN A 4 -9.16 21.64 -6.89
C GLN A 4 -8.97 20.48 -5.91
N THR A 5 -9.61 19.34 -6.15
CA THR A 5 -9.41 18.14 -5.31
C THR A 5 -7.98 17.64 -5.40
N GLN A 6 -7.38 17.64 -6.60
CA GLN A 6 -5.98 17.26 -6.79
C GLN A 6 -5.02 18.22 -6.06
N GLN A 7 -5.31 19.52 -6.11
CA GLN A 7 -4.54 20.53 -5.38
C GLN A 7 -4.58 20.29 -3.87
N ILE A 8 -5.77 20.07 -3.31
CA ILE A 8 -5.94 19.76 -1.88
C ILE A 8 -5.19 18.48 -1.49
N ALA A 9 -5.27 17.42 -2.30
CA ALA A 9 -4.55 16.17 -2.03
C ALA A 9 -3.02 16.37 -2.04
N THR A 10 -2.53 17.19 -2.96
CA THR A 10 -1.11 17.56 -3.06
C THR A 10 -0.66 18.35 -1.83
N ASP A 11 -1.46 19.33 -1.41
CA ASP A 11 -1.17 20.13 -0.22
C ASP A 11 -1.19 19.29 1.06
N HIS A 12 -2.14 18.36 1.18
CA HIS A 12 -2.19 17.41 2.28
C HIS A 12 -0.93 16.53 2.34
N ALA A 13 -0.52 15.96 1.21
CA ALA A 13 0.71 15.16 1.13
C ALA A 13 1.95 15.98 1.50
N ARG A 14 2.04 17.22 1.01
CA ARG A 14 3.13 18.14 1.34
C ARG A 14 3.20 18.44 2.84
N VAL A 15 2.09 18.80 3.46
CA VAL A 15 2.04 19.08 4.90
C VAL A 15 2.43 17.84 5.71
N PHE A 16 1.95 16.65 5.32
CA PHE A 16 2.33 15.41 5.97
C PHE A 16 3.84 15.14 5.88
N LEU A 17 4.42 15.26 4.67
CA LEU A 17 5.82 14.92 4.41
C LEU A 17 6.81 15.92 4.99
N ASP A 18 6.50 17.21 4.91
CA ASP A 18 7.45 18.31 5.18
C ASP A 18 7.29 18.89 6.59
N SER A 19 6.15 18.66 7.26
CA SER A 19 5.87 19.23 8.59
C SER A 19 5.52 18.15 9.61
N VAL A 20 4.47 17.38 9.37
CA VAL A 20 3.95 16.42 10.38
C VAL A 20 4.94 15.29 10.63
N ARG A 21 5.43 14.63 9.59
CA ARG A 21 6.34 13.49 9.73
C ARG A 21 7.68 13.89 10.39
N PRO A 22 8.34 15.02 10.05
CA PRO A 22 9.52 15.50 10.77
C PRO A 22 9.22 15.85 12.23
N ALA A 23 8.09 16.49 12.52
CA ALA A 23 7.71 16.83 13.89
C ALA A 23 7.52 15.58 14.76
N LEU A 24 6.86 14.54 14.23
CA LEU A 24 6.75 13.24 14.90
C LEU A 24 8.13 12.62 15.17
N ALA A 25 9.03 12.66 14.19
CA ALA A 25 10.38 12.11 14.34
C ALA A 25 11.21 12.85 15.40
N ALA A 26 11.03 14.17 15.54
CA ALA A 26 11.69 14.96 16.59
C ALA A 26 11.26 14.52 18.00
N GLU A 27 10.03 14.01 18.14
CA GLU A 27 9.48 13.42 19.37
C GLU A 27 9.74 11.91 19.47
N GLY A 28 10.58 11.34 18.59
CA GLY A 28 10.94 9.91 18.59
C GLY A 28 9.89 8.97 18.00
N ILE A 29 8.87 9.50 17.31
CA ILE A 29 7.84 8.72 16.64
C ILE A 29 8.18 8.63 15.14
N HIS A 30 8.63 7.45 14.70
CA HIS A 30 9.06 7.24 13.33
C HIS A 30 8.02 6.46 12.52
N ILE A 31 7.56 7.04 11.41
CA ILE A 31 6.80 6.33 10.38
C ILE A 31 7.80 5.79 9.37
N VAL A 32 8.03 4.48 9.42
CA VAL A 32 9.06 3.78 8.64
C VAL A 32 8.47 2.93 7.53
N THR A 33 9.30 2.64 6.52
CA THR A 33 8.98 1.72 5.43
C THR A 33 9.62 0.36 5.67
N TRP A 34 9.22 -0.65 4.89
CA TRP A 34 9.83 -1.98 4.93
C TRP A 34 11.37 -1.97 4.79
N ALA A 35 11.90 -1.02 4.00
CA ALA A 35 13.32 -0.87 3.76
C ALA A 35 14.09 -0.41 5.00
N ASP A 36 13.44 0.34 5.89
CA ASP A 36 14.05 0.94 7.09
C ASP A 36 14.13 -0.04 8.26
N LEU A 37 13.39 -1.16 8.18
CA LEU A 37 13.33 -2.18 9.23
C LEU A 37 14.60 -3.02 9.32
N LEU A 38 15.00 -3.34 10.54
CA LEU A 38 16.01 -4.35 10.84
C LEU A 38 15.53 -5.75 10.45
N PRO A 39 16.43 -6.71 10.16
CA PRO A 39 16.04 -8.07 9.81
C PRO A 39 15.08 -8.72 10.82
N ALA A 40 15.34 -8.56 12.12
CA ALA A 40 14.49 -9.12 13.17
C ALA A 40 13.07 -8.51 13.19
N GLU A 41 12.93 -7.22 12.89
CA GLU A 41 11.63 -6.53 12.80
C GLU A 41 10.85 -7.00 11.57
N ARG A 42 11.55 -7.26 10.46
CA ARG A 42 10.95 -7.85 9.25
C ARG A 42 10.44 -9.26 9.52
N ASP A 43 11.18 -10.07 10.28
CA ASP A 43 10.74 -11.42 10.65
C ASP A 43 9.48 -11.35 11.51
N GLN A 44 9.45 -10.47 12.51
CA GLN A 44 8.26 -10.26 13.35
C GLN A 44 7.04 -9.80 12.55
N LEU A 45 7.21 -8.81 11.67
CA LEU A 45 6.13 -8.32 10.82
C LEU A 45 5.69 -9.35 9.78
N SER A 46 6.61 -10.21 9.32
CA SER A 46 6.27 -11.33 8.43
C SER A 46 5.37 -12.32 9.15
N VAL A 47 5.66 -12.69 10.40
CA VAL A 47 4.79 -13.55 11.21
C VAL A 47 3.42 -12.89 11.39
N TYR A 48 3.38 -11.62 11.82
CA TYR A 48 2.13 -10.87 11.96
C TYR A 48 1.31 -10.83 10.67
N PHE A 49 1.96 -10.60 9.52
CA PHE A 49 1.29 -10.60 8.23
C PHE A 49 0.63 -11.95 7.94
N HIS A 50 1.34 -13.06 8.09
CA HIS A 50 0.79 -14.39 7.79
C HIS A 50 -0.32 -14.80 8.75
N GLU A 51 -0.22 -14.42 10.02
CA GLU A 51 -1.18 -14.83 11.05
C GLU A 51 -2.41 -13.94 11.14
N GLN A 52 -2.28 -12.64 10.87
CA GLN A 52 -3.34 -11.65 11.14
C GLN A 52 -3.86 -10.96 9.88
N VAL A 53 -2.98 -10.65 8.92
CA VAL A 53 -3.35 -9.87 7.73
C VAL A 53 -3.77 -10.77 6.58
N PHE A 54 -2.95 -11.76 6.22
CA PHE A 54 -3.17 -12.65 5.09
C PHE A 54 -4.51 -13.42 5.15
N PRO A 55 -4.95 -13.96 6.31
CA PRO A 55 -6.20 -14.73 6.38
C PRO A 55 -7.46 -13.92 6.06
N VAL A 56 -7.39 -12.59 6.16
CA VAL A 56 -8.53 -11.70 5.86
C VAL A 56 -8.42 -11.05 4.47
N LEU A 57 -7.31 -11.24 3.75
CA LEU A 57 -7.19 -10.77 2.37
C LEU A 57 -7.95 -11.71 1.43
N THR A 58 -8.77 -11.13 0.55
CA THR A 58 -9.45 -11.88 -0.52
C THR A 58 -8.80 -11.53 -1.86
N PRO A 59 -7.85 -12.36 -2.36
CA PRO A 59 -7.23 -12.11 -3.64
C PRO A 59 -8.26 -12.30 -4.77
N LEU A 60 -8.37 -11.29 -5.63
CA LEU A 60 -9.26 -11.31 -6.80
C LEU A 60 -8.41 -11.27 -8.06
N ALA A 61 -8.46 -12.35 -8.86
CA ALA A 61 -7.85 -12.37 -10.18
C ALA A 61 -8.73 -11.58 -11.15
N VAL A 62 -8.10 -10.72 -11.96
CA VAL A 62 -8.77 -9.93 -12.99
C VAL A 62 -8.22 -10.35 -14.34
N ASP A 63 -9.08 -10.85 -15.22
CA ASP A 63 -8.74 -11.17 -16.60
C ASP A 63 -9.79 -10.60 -17.58
N PRO A 64 -9.43 -10.33 -18.84
CA PRO A 64 -10.35 -9.72 -19.81
C PRO A 64 -11.56 -10.56 -20.19
N ALA A 65 -11.58 -11.87 -19.90
CA ALA A 65 -12.68 -12.76 -20.27
C ALA A 65 -13.84 -12.71 -19.27
N HIS A 66 -13.67 -12.04 -18.12
CA HIS A 66 -14.69 -11.91 -17.09
C HIS A 66 -14.92 -10.44 -16.69
N PRO A 67 -16.13 -10.08 -16.22
CA PRO A 67 -16.41 -8.73 -15.71
C PRO A 67 -15.51 -8.37 -14.53
N PHE A 68 -15.14 -7.09 -14.42
CA PHE A 68 -14.37 -6.60 -13.28
C PHE A 68 -15.12 -6.88 -11.96
N PRO A 69 -14.46 -7.40 -10.92
CA PRO A 69 -15.12 -7.76 -9.68
C PRO A 69 -15.67 -6.52 -8.95
N PHE A 70 -16.72 -6.73 -8.16
CA PHE A 70 -17.24 -5.67 -7.29
C PHE A 70 -16.22 -5.33 -6.19
N VAL A 71 -15.93 -4.04 -6.04
CA VAL A 71 -15.06 -3.50 -5.00
C VAL A 71 -15.85 -2.51 -4.18
N SER A 72 -15.82 -2.66 -2.86
CA SER A 72 -16.57 -1.78 -1.94
C SER A 72 -16.06 -0.34 -2.03
N GLY A 73 -16.99 0.62 -2.09
CA GLY A 73 -16.65 2.04 -1.96
C GLY A 73 -15.97 2.32 -0.62
N LEU A 74 -15.03 3.27 -0.60
CA LEU A 74 -14.25 3.68 0.60
C LEU A 74 -13.33 2.59 1.18
N SER A 75 -13.15 1.46 0.50
CA SER A 75 -12.15 0.46 0.86
C SER A 75 -10.79 0.74 0.22
N LEU A 76 -9.71 0.41 0.92
CA LEU A 76 -8.37 0.39 0.34
C LEU A 76 -8.16 -0.93 -0.38
N ASN A 77 -7.80 -0.87 -1.66
CA ASN A 77 -7.55 -2.05 -2.49
C ASN A 77 -6.17 -1.94 -3.13
N LEU A 78 -5.51 -3.08 -3.29
CA LEU A 78 -4.19 -3.16 -3.91
C LEU A 78 -4.31 -3.88 -5.26
N ALA A 79 -4.02 -3.16 -6.34
CA ALA A 79 -3.84 -3.76 -7.67
C ALA A 79 -2.38 -4.21 -7.81
N VAL A 80 -2.18 -5.52 -8.01
CA VAL A 80 -0.85 -6.13 -8.14
C VAL A 80 -0.72 -6.78 -9.51
N THR A 81 0.35 -6.45 -10.25
CA THR A 81 0.71 -7.16 -11.48
C THR A 81 1.74 -8.23 -11.18
N VAL A 82 1.45 -9.47 -11.55
CA VAL A 82 2.37 -10.60 -11.38
C VAL A 82 3.04 -10.88 -12.72
N LYS A 83 4.36 -11.00 -12.75
CA LYS A 83 5.10 -11.39 -13.95
C LYS A 83 5.61 -12.81 -13.80
N ARG A 84 5.35 -13.68 -14.77
CA ARG A 84 5.99 -15.00 -14.84
C ARG A 84 7.44 -14.86 -15.33
N PRO A 85 8.44 -15.49 -14.67
CA PRO A 85 9.84 -15.35 -15.07
C PRO A 85 10.14 -15.91 -16.47
N GLU A 86 9.47 -16.99 -16.88
CA GLU A 86 9.81 -17.73 -18.11
C GLU A 86 9.19 -17.15 -19.40
N ASP A 87 8.12 -16.35 -19.31
CA ASP A 87 7.39 -15.85 -20.47
C ASP A 87 7.49 -14.32 -20.51
N GLY A 88 8.09 -13.76 -21.56
CA GLY A 88 8.22 -12.32 -21.77
C GLY A 88 6.89 -11.54 -21.91
N GLY A 89 5.74 -12.12 -21.55
CA GLY A 89 4.42 -11.51 -21.56
C GLY A 89 3.94 -11.13 -20.17
N ARG A 90 3.43 -9.90 -20.02
CA ARG A 90 2.64 -9.48 -18.87
C ARG A 90 1.24 -10.11 -19.01
N HIS A 91 0.82 -10.90 -18.02
CA HIS A 91 -0.58 -11.29 -17.83
C HIS A 91 -1.10 -10.61 -16.57
#